data_AF-A0A2G9XNM4-F1
#
_entry.id   AF-A0A2G9XNM4-F1
#
_cell.length_a   1.000
_cell.length_b   1.000
_cell.length_c   1.000
_cell.angle_alpha   90.00
_cell.angle_beta   90.00
_cell.angle_gamma   90.00
#
_symmetry.space_group_name_H-M   'P 1'
#
loop_
_entity.id
_entity.type
_entity.pdbx_description
1 polymer ?
#
loop_
_entity_poly.entity_id
_entity_poly.type
_entity_poly.pdbx_seq_one_letter_code
_entity_poly.pdbx_strand_id
1 'polypeptide(L)' 'MKRTILRIPAVKSESGLSRSTIYLRISQGLWTKPVSLGARAVGWPSDEVEAINTARIAGNTDDEIRVLVAKLEAARKWTK' A
#
# COMPACT_ATOMS: atom_id res chain seq x y z
N MET A 1 4.73 17.19 2.96
CA MET A 1 4.01 16.11 2.24
C MET A 1 2.66 15.88 2.90
N LYS A 2 1.59 15.78 2.12
CA LYS A 2 0.23 15.58 2.63
C LYS A 2 -0.04 14.08 2.71
N ARG A 3 -0.28 13.54 3.90
CA ARG A 3 -0.81 12.18 4.06
C ARG A 3 -2.30 12.21 3.81
N THR A 4 -2.73 11.81 2.63
CA THR A 4 -4.15 11.57 2.34
C THR A 4 -4.42 10.07 2.34
N ILE A 5 -5.69 9.70 2.50
CA ILE A 5 -6.10 8.31 2.37
C ILE A 5 -6.69 8.11 0.98
N LEU A 6 -6.00 7.32 0.18
CA LEU A 6 -6.37 6.95 -1.17
C LEU A 6 -7.37 5.80 -1.15
N ARG A 7 -8.48 5.99 -1.88
CA ARG A 7 -9.49 4.95 -2.12
C ARG A 7 -9.04 4.05 -3.27
N ILE A 8 -9.65 2.87 -3.41
CA ILE A 8 -9.28 1.92 -4.46
C ILE A 8 -9.19 2.52 -5.88
N PRO A 9 -10.04 3.48 -6.33
CA PRO A 9 -9.88 4.07 -7.66
C PRO A 9 -8.58 4.88 -7.81
N ALA A 10 -8.21 5.65 -6.78
CA ALA A 10 -6.98 6.43 -6.79
C ALA A 10 -5.75 5.51 -6.73
N VAL A 11 -5.78 4.48 -5.87
CA VAL A 11 -4.69 3.49 -5.78
C VAL A 11 -4.47 2.78 -7.12
N LYS A 12 -5.55 2.43 -7.84
CA LYS A 12 -5.43 1.86 -9.20
C LYS A 12 -4.78 2.85 -10.18
N SER A 13 -5.16 4.13 -10.10
CA SER A 13 -4.61 5.17 -10.97
C SER A 13 -3.12 5.38 -10.72
N GLU A 14 -2.68 5.37 -9.46
CA GLU A 14 -1.28 5.61 -9.11
C GLU A 14 -0.38 4.38 -9.32
N SER A 15 -0.87 3.19 -9.00
CA SER A 15 -0.09 1.95 -9.15
C SER A 15 -0.15 1.35 -10.56
N GLY A 16 -1.11 1.77 -11.39
CA GLY A 16 -1.41 1.14 -12.68
C GLY A 16 -1.98 -0.28 -12.56
N LEU A 17 -2.27 -0.76 -11.36
CA LEU A 17 -2.73 -2.13 -11.12
C LEU A 17 -4.26 -2.23 -11.13
N SER A 18 -4.75 -3.39 -11.55
CA SER A 18 -6.14 -3.73 -11.39
C SER A 18 -6.48 -3.95 -9.90
N ARG A 19 -7.76 -3.86 -9.55
CA ARG A 19 -8.23 -4.12 -8.18
C ARG A 19 -7.85 -5.54 -7.73
N SER A 20 -8.06 -6.55 -8.56
CA SER A 20 -7.74 -7.94 -8.22
C SER A 20 -6.25 -8.14 -8.00
N THR A 21 -5.40 -7.50 -8.82
CA THR A 21 -3.94 -7.53 -8.65
C THR A 21 -3.50 -6.91 -7.34
N ILE A 22 -4.12 -5.80 -6.91
CA ILE A 22 -3.82 -5.18 -5.61
C ILE A 22 -4.13 -6.16 -4.48
N TYR A 23 -5.32 -6.79 -4.47
CA TYR A 23 -5.68 -7.76 -3.44
C TYR A 23 -4.82 -9.03 -3.48
N LEU A 24 -4.41 -9.49 -4.66
CA LEU A 24 -3.45 -10.58 -4.81
C LEU A 24 -2.09 -10.19 -4.22
N ARG A 25 -1.61 -8.97 -4.46
CA ARG A 25 -0.35 -8.51 -3.88
C ARG A 25 -0.43 -8.37 -2.37
N ILE A 26 -1.59 -8.01 -1.83
CA ILE A 26 -1.82 -8.03 -0.38
C ILE A 26 -1.65 -9.44 0.18
N SER A 27 -2.23 -10.46 -0.47
CA SER A 27 -2.07 -11.86 0.00
C SER A 27 -0.64 -12.38 -0.14
N GLN A 28 0.12 -11.87 -1.12
CA GLN A 28 1.54 -12.19 -1.34
C GLN A 28 2.51 -11.38 -0.43
N GLY A 29 1.99 -10.46 0.38
CA GLY A 29 2.81 -9.55 1.21
C GLY A 29 3.53 -8.46 0.42
N LEU A 30 3.17 -8.25 -0.84
CA LEU A 30 3.77 -7.29 -1.78
C LEU A 30 3.03 -5.94 -1.84
N TRP A 31 2.03 -5.77 -0.97
CA TRP A 31 1.25 -4.56 -0.85
C TRP A 31 0.73 -4.42 0.59
N THR A 32 0.59 -3.19 1.08
CA THR A 32 0.08 -2.96 2.45
C THR A 32 -1.40 -3.27 2.55
N LYS A 33 -1.84 -3.79 3.69
CA LYS A 33 -3.26 -4.02 3.99
C LYS A 33 -4.00 -2.67 3.99
N PRO A 34 -5.25 -2.60 3.53
CA PRO A 34 -6.02 -1.38 3.64
C PRO A 34 -6.25 -0.95 5.10
N VAL A 35 -6.37 0.35 5.32
CA VAL A 35 -6.89 0.96 6.55
C VAL A 35 -8.41 1.08 6.42
N SER A 36 -9.14 0.64 7.46
CA SER A 36 -10.59 0.80 7.54
C SER A 36 -10.95 2.25 7.85
N LEU A 37 -11.87 2.82 7.08
CA LEU A 37 -12.45 4.15 7.27
C LEU A 37 -13.90 4.07 7.76
N GLY A 38 -14.35 2.88 8.17
CA GLY A 38 -15.72 2.61 8.61
C GLY A 38 -16.36 1.44 7.85
N ALA A 39 -17.68 1.28 8.05
CA ALA A 39 -18.41 0.04 7.74
C ALA A 39 -18.31 -0.45 6.28
N ARG A 40 -18.14 0.45 5.30
CA ARG A 40 -18.08 0.09 3.86
C ARG A 40 -16.87 0.66 3.15
N ALA A 41 -15.89 1.14 3.92
CA ALA A 41 -14.90 2.05 3.40
C ALA A 41 -13.49 1.63 3.80
N VAL A 42 -12.62 1.40 2.79
CA VAL A 42 -11.19 1.13 2.97
C VAL A 42 -10.31 2.03 2.12
N GLY A 43 -9.12 2.35 2.61
CA GLY A 43 -8.13 3.13 1.85
C GLY A 43 -6.69 2.88 2.28
N TRP A 44 -5.76 3.48 1.57
CA TRP A 44 -4.32 3.37 1.79
C TRP A 44 -3.73 4.75 2.01
N PRO A 45 -2.83 4.93 2.99
CA PRO A 45 -2.05 6.16 3.08
C PRO A 45 -1.28 6.42 1.78
N SER A 46 -1.33 7.66 1.29
CA SER A 46 -0.71 8.05 0.01
C SER A 46 0.81 7.84 0.00
N ASP A 47 1.45 8.05 1.15
CA ASP A 47 2.89 7.84 1.35
C ASP A 47 3.31 6.37 1.20
N GLU A 48 2.47 5.43 1.63
CA GLU A 48 2.75 4.01 1.46
C GLU A 48 2.60 3.55 0.01
N VAL A 49 1.58 4.05 -0.69
CA VAL A 49 1.37 3.74 -2.12
C VAL A 49 2.54 4.27 -2.93
N GLU A 50 2.95 5.52 -2.67
CA GLU A 50 4.13 6.14 -3.27
C GLU A 50 5.38 5.31 -2.98
N ALA A 51 5.65 4.95 -1.71
CA ALA A 51 6.84 4.18 -1.33
C ALA A 51 6.95 2.83 -2.05
N ILE A 52 5.83 2.09 -2.17
CA ILE A 52 5.82 0.80 -2.88
C ILE A 52 6.02 1.00 -4.39
N ASN A 53 5.40 2.03 -4.97
CA ASN A 53 5.58 2.35 -6.39
C ASN A 53 7.03 2.75 -6.67
N THR A 54 7.64 3.59 -5.84
CA THR A 54 9.05 3.98 -5.94
C THR A 54 9.97 2.77 -5.84
N ALA A 55 9.73 1.86 -4.89
CA ALA A 55 10.51 0.63 -4.76
C ALA A 55 10.41 -0.25 -6.02
N ARG A 56 9.22 -0.33 -6.63
CA ARG A 56 9.02 -1.09 -7.88
C ARG A 56 9.69 -0.42 -9.09
N ILE A 57 9.62 0.90 -9.18
CA ILE A 57 10.31 1.67 -10.22
C ILE A 57 11.83 1.52 -10.09
N ALA A 58 12.35 1.46 -8.85
CA ALA A 58 13.76 1.22 -8.57
C ALA A 58 14.22 -0.22 -8.90
N GLY A 59 13.30 -1.12 -9.23
CA GLY A 59 13.62 -2.50 -9.57
C GLY A 59 13.84 -3.41 -8.36
N ASN A 60 13.35 -3.03 -7.17
CA ASN A 60 13.46 -3.87 -5.99
C ASN A 60 12.80 -5.23 -6.22
N THR A 61 13.44 -6.25 -5.67
CA THR A 61 12.93 -7.62 -5.67
C THR A 61 11.68 -7.75 -4.82
N ASP A 62 10.90 -8.80 -5.06
CA ASP A 62 9.70 -9.07 -4.28
C ASP A 62 10.00 -9.26 -2.78
N ASP A 63 11.16 -9.82 -2.42
CA ASP A 63 11.59 -9.97 -1.02
C ASP A 63 11.86 -8.62 -0.34
N GLU A 64 12.56 -7.71 -1.02
CA GLU A 64 12.78 -6.36 -0.52
C GLU A 64 11.46 -5.58 -0.37
N ILE A 65 10.52 -5.77 -1.30
CA ILE A 65 9.19 -5.17 -1.22
C ILE A 65 8.42 -5.74 -0.03
N ARG A 66 8.49 -7.04 0.28
CA ARG A 66 7.87 -7.62 1.48
C ARG A 66 8.43 -7.00 2.76
N VAL A 67 9.75 -6.82 2.83
CA VAL A 67 10.41 -6.15 3.96
C VAL A 67 9.94 -4.70 4.09
N LEU A 68 9.85 -3.97 2.97
CA LEU A 68 9.32 -2.60 2.95
C LEU A 68 7.87 -2.55 3.42
N VAL A 69 7.00 -3.42 2.91
CA VAL A 69 5.59 -3.50 3.31
C VAL A 69 5.46 -3.75 4.81
N ALA A 70 6.22 -4.70 5.36
CA ALA A 70 6.22 -4.99 6.79
C ALA A 70 6.65 -3.77 7.61
N LYS A 71 7.68 -3.03 7.15
CA LYS A 71 8.14 -1.79 7.78
C LYS A 71 7.07 -0.70 7.75
N LEU A 72 6.40 -0.51 6.62
CA LEU A 72 5.31 0.46 6.47
C LEU A 72 4.14 0.12 7.41
N GLU A 73 3.72 -1.15 7.44
CA GLU A 73 2.64 -1.59 8.34
C GLU A 73 3.02 -1.47 9.83
N ALA A 74 4.28 -1.74 10.19
CA ALA A 74 4.77 -1.54 11.55
C ALA A 74 4.76 -0.06 11.94
N ALA A 75 5.14 0.83 11.03
CA ALA A 75 5.12 2.28 11.27
C ALA A 75 3.70 2.82 11.53
N ARG A 76 2.65 2.16 11.01
CA ARG A 76 1.24 2.52 11.33
C ARG A 76 0.90 2.35 12.80
N LYS A 77 1.54 1.42 13.50
CA LYS A 77 1.22 1.07 14.89
C LYS A 77 1.80 2.05 15.91
N TRP A 78 2.23 3.24 15.49
CA TRP A 78 2.67 4.30 16.41
C TRP A 78 1.49 4.96 17.11
N THR A 79 0.77 4.21 17.95
CA THR A 79 0.00 4.74 19.09
C THR A 79 -0.45 3.57 19.97
N LYS A 80 0.31 3.31 21.03
CA LYS A 80 -0.26 3.05 22.35
C LYS A 80 0.34 4.07 23.29
#